data_AF-A0A8C3TTN3-F1
#
_entry.id   AF-A0A8C3TTN3-F1
#
_cell.length_a   1.000
_cell.length_b   1.000
_cell.length_c   1.000
_cell.angle_alpha   90.00
_cell.angle_beta   90.00
_cell.angle_gamma   90.00
#
_symmetry.space_group_name_H-M   'P 1'
#
loop_
_entity.id
_entity.type
_entity.pdbx_description
1 polymer ?
#
loop_
_entity_poly.entity_id
_entity_poly.type
_entity_poly.pdbx_seq_one_letter_code
_entity_poly.pdbx_strand_id
1 'polypeptide(L)'
;MGNFKGHALPGSFFLLFGLWWSVKYPLKYACRKNKNACYLGSRAGFQRLEFVEGIIKAVFALIGMVAEQFVPDGPHLKLYNYEKKHWDHLMNWQHATMYLFYGISGLVDIVAHGTNALPVAMDRMMLSLAVFIEGFLFCYHLHGRAMLDVHVHQLLLFAIFGAAACIFLEVFFRGSIVLEMLRTSLCILQGSWFWQVGNFSAFVSSSSPKLVILTLCRCFTGFIYMPFKHRLQKTYRSSFKEIEKNIPFKR
;
A
#
# COMPACT_ATOMS: atom_id res chain seq x y z
N MET A 1 18.74 12.97 -5.37
CA MET A 1 17.30 13.16 -5.12
C MET A 1 16.55 12.77 -6.37
N GLY A 2 15.47 11.99 -6.26
CA GLY A 2 14.57 11.77 -7.41
C GLY A 2 13.71 13.01 -7.65
N ASN A 3 13.28 13.23 -8.89
CA ASN A 3 12.44 14.36 -9.23
C ASN A 3 11.08 14.29 -8.51
N PHE A 4 10.46 15.45 -8.25
CA PHE A 4 9.12 15.54 -7.66
C PHE A 4 8.10 14.64 -8.38
N LYS A 5 8.13 14.63 -9.72
CA LYS A 5 7.28 13.76 -10.56
C LYS A 5 7.47 12.27 -10.26
N GLY A 6 8.69 11.83 -10.00
CA GLY A 6 9.03 10.44 -9.70
C GLY A 6 8.52 9.97 -8.32
N HIS A 7 8.21 10.89 -7.40
CA HIS A 7 7.62 10.56 -6.10
C HIS A 7 6.10 10.79 -6.09
N ALA A 8 5.63 11.89 -6.70
CA ALA A 8 4.21 12.24 -6.73
C ALA A 8 3.35 11.22 -7.50
N LEU A 9 3.89 10.66 -8.58
CA LEU A 9 3.20 9.66 -9.40
C LEU A 9 2.94 8.35 -8.62
N PRO A 10 3.95 7.63 -8.09
CA PRO A 10 3.70 6.45 -7.27
C PRO A 10 2.90 6.79 -6.00
N GLY A 11 3.16 7.94 -5.37
CA GLY A 11 2.40 8.39 -4.20
C GLY A 11 0.90 8.54 -4.47
N SER A 12 0.54 9.08 -5.64
CA SER A 12 -0.86 9.23 -6.07
C SER A 12 -1.53 7.88 -6.27
N PHE A 13 -0.84 6.90 -6.86
CA PHE A 13 -1.38 5.55 -7.02
C PHE A 13 -1.70 4.90 -5.67
N PHE A 14 -0.74 4.90 -4.74
CA PHE A 14 -0.97 4.33 -3.41
C PHE A 14 -2.09 5.05 -2.65
N LEU A 15 -2.20 6.38 -2.78
CA LEU A 15 -3.32 7.12 -2.20
C LEU A 15 -4.67 6.75 -2.81
N LEU A 16 -4.77 6.65 -4.14
CA LEU A 16 -6.03 6.29 -4.81
C LEU A 16 -6.47 4.88 -4.42
N PHE A 17 -5.57 3.89 -4.44
CA PHE A 17 -5.87 2.53 -3.99
C PHE A 17 -6.19 2.48 -2.49
N GLY A 18 -5.44 3.21 -1.66
CA GLY A 18 -5.70 3.31 -0.23
C GLY A 18 -7.06 3.93 0.08
N LEU A 19 -7.43 5.03 -0.59
CA LEU A 19 -8.74 5.67 -0.43
C LEU A 19 -9.87 4.77 -0.93
N TRP A 20 -9.70 4.14 -2.10
CA TRP A 20 -10.64 3.15 -2.62
C TRP A 20 -10.88 2.03 -1.60
N TRP A 21 -9.81 1.47 -1.04
CA TRP A 21 -9.88 0.45 0.00
C TRP A 21 -10.55 0.94 1.28
N SER A 22 -10.32 2.20 1.68
CA SER A 22 -10.92 2.79 2.88
C SER A 22 -12.45 2.92 2.79
N VAL A 23 -13.00 2.98 1.58
CA VAL A 23 -14.44 2.94 1.35
C VAL A 23 -14.91 1.49 1.16
N LYS A 24 -14.19 0.70 0.36
CA LYS A 24 -14.55 -0.68 -0.01
C LYS A 24 -14.73 -1.59 1.20
N TYR A 25 -13.76 -1.63 2.12
CA TYR A 25 -13.77 -2.60 3.22
C TYR A 25 -14.84 -2.31 4.28
N PRO A 26 -15.02 -1.06 4.76
CA PRO A 26 -16.13 -0.73 5.65
C PRO A 26 -17.49 -0.99 5.01
N LEU A 27 -17.67 -0.66 3.73
CA LEU A 27 -18.92 -0.93 3.01
C LEU A 27 -19.19 -2.44 2.93
N LYS A 28 -18.17 -3.23 2.56
CA LYS A 28 -18.25 -4.71 2.55
C LYS A 28 -18.60 -5.27 3.92
N TYR A 29 -18.01 -4.75 4.99
CA TYR A 29 -18.31 -5.15 6.36
C TYR A 29 -19.75 -4.79 6.75
N ALA A 30 -20.22 -3.59 6.43
CA ALA A 30 -21.58 -3.13 6.70
C ALA A 30 -22.63 -3.97 5.94
N CYS A 31 -22.43 -4.20 4.64
CA CYS A 31 -23.34 -5.01 3.82
C CYS A 31 -23.37 -6.48 4.28
N ARG A 32 -22.25 -7.04 4.75
CA ARG A 32 -22.21 -8.39 5.35
C ARG A 32 -23.05 -8.48 6.63
N LYS A 33 -23.06 -7.43 7.44
CA LYS A 33 -23.78 -7.39 8.72
C LYS A 33 -25.26 -7.08 8.55
N ASN A 34 -25.65 -6.29 7.55
CA ASN A 34 -27.04 -5.93 7.29
C ASN A 34 -27.45 -6.22 5.84
N LYS A 35 -28.05 -7.40 5.63
CA LYS A 35 -28.47 -7.89 4.30
C LYS A 35 -29.51 -7.01 3.61
N ASN A 36 -30.31 -6.27 4.37
CA ASN A 36 -31.38 -5.41 3.83
C ASN A 36 -30.88 -4.02 3.41
N ALA A 37 -29.66 -3.62 3.79
CA ALA A 37 -29.14 -2.27 3.55
C ALA A 37 -28.40 -2.09 2.21
N CYS A 38 -27.99 -3.17 1.53
CA CYS A 38 -27.17 -3.08 0.32
C CYS A 38 -27.71 -3.93 -0.84
N TYR A 39 -28.46 -3.32 -1.76
CA TYR A 39 -28.73 -3.92 -3.07
C TYR A 39 -27.45 -4.02 -3.93
N LEU A 40 -26.51 -3.08 -3.74
CA LEU A 40 -25.18 -3.07 -4.37
C LEU A 40 -24.22 -4.15 -3.81
N GLY A 41 -24.53 -4.74 -2.66
CA GLY A 41 -23.62 -5.58 -1.87
C GLY A 41 -23.72 -7.08 -2.15
N SER A 42 -24.21 -7.48 -3.33
CA SER A 42 -24.23 -8.89 -3.71
C SER A 42 -22.81 -9.46 -3.76
N ARG A 43 -22.65 -10.74 -3.41
CA ARG A 43 -21.37 -11.47 -3.53
C ARG A 43 -20.76 -11.32 -4.93
N ALA A 44 -21.61 -11.31 -5.96
CA ALA A 44 -21.23 -11.09 -7.35
C ALA A 44 -20.73 -9.65 -7.61
N GLY A 45 -21.29 -8.64 -6.94
CA GLY A 45 -20.84 -7.25 -7.07
C GLY A 45 -19.43 -7.06 -6.52
N PHE A 46 -19.16 -7.58 -5.32
CA PHE A 46 -17.79 -7.54 -4.76
C PHE A 46 -16.79 -8.33 -5.59
N GLN A 47 -17.18 -9.47 -6.17
CA GLN A 47 -16.32 -10.23 -7.08
C GLN A 47 -15.99 -9.45 -8.36
N ARG A 48 -16.97 -8.74 -8.94
CA ARG A 48 -16.73 -7.83 -10.07
C ARG A 48 -15.79 -6.69 -9.70
N LEU A 49 -15.88 -6.15 -8.49
CA LEU A 49 -14.97 -5.11 -8.02
C LEU A 49 -13.54 -5.61 -7.88
N GLU A 50 -13.31 -6.80 -7.32
CA GLU A 50 -11.95 -7.37 -7.24
C GLU A 50 -11.41 -7.71 -8.65
N PHE A 51 -12.25 -8.16 -9.57
CA PHE A 51 -11.88 -8.39 -10.98
C PHE A 51 -11.45 -7.09 -11.68
N VAL A 52 -12.24 -6.01 -11.55
CA VAL A 52 -11.91 -4.70 -12.09
C VAL A 52 -10.64 -4.14 -11.45
N GLU A 53 -10.44 -4.34 -10.14
CA GLU A 53 -9.21 -3.95 -9.45
C GLU A 53 -7.98 -4.68 -10.04
N GLY A 54 -8.12 -5.96 -10.38
CA GLY A 54 -7.09 -6.73 -11.07
C GLY A 54 -6.73 -6.17 -12.45
N ILE A 55 -7.74 -5.80 -13.25
CA ILE A 55 -7.53 -5.14 -14.56
C ILE A 55 -6.78 -3.83 -14.39
N ILE A 56 -7.22 -2.99 -13.45
CA ILE A 56 -6.61 -1.69 -13.19
C ILE A 56 -5.14 -1.86 -12.78
N LYS A 57 -4.83 -2.82 -11.89
CA LYS A 57 -3.44 -3.13 -11.50
C LYS A 57 -2.60 -3.57 -12.70
N ALA A 58 -3.09 -4.50 -13.51
CA ALA A 58 -2.36 -5.02 -14.66
C ALA A 58 -2.08 -3.94 -15.72
N VAL A 59 -3.08 -3.09 -16.01
CA VAL A 59 -2.93 -1.97 -16.96
C VAL A 59 -1.93 -0.94 -16.44
N PHE A 60 -2.01 -0.54 -15.18
CA PHE A 60 -1.05 0.43 -14.62
C PHE A 60 0.37 -0.13 -14.54
N ALA A 61 0.52 -1.40 -14.18
CA ALA A 61 1.81 -2.08 -14.21
C ALA A 61 2.41 -2.07 -15.62
N LEU A 62 1.61 -2.38 -16.64
CA LEU A 62 2.06 -2.36 -18.03
C LEU A 62 2.47 -0.95 -18.48
N ILE A 63 1.66 0.07 -18.17
CA ILE A 63 1.99 1.47 -18.46
C ILE A 63 3.30 1.87 -17.77
N GLY A 64 3.47 1.50 -16.50
CA GLY A 64 4.70 1.77 -15.74
C GLY A 64 5.93 1.11 -16.36
N MET A 65 5.84 -0.16 -16.76
CA MET A 65 6.91 -0.87 -17.48
C MET A 65 7.27 -0.18 -18.79
N VAL A 66 6.28 0.17 -19.61
CA VAL A 66 6.51 0.84 -20.90
C VAL A 66 7.12 2.21 -20.69
N ALA A 67 6.61 2.99 -19.73
CA ALA A 67 7.15 4.32 -19.41
C ALA A 67 8.61 4.25 -18.94
N GLU A 68 8.97 3.27 -18.10
CA GLU A 68 10.36 3.09 -17.64
C GLU A 68 11.30 2.61 -18.75
N GLN A 69 10.82 1.84 -19.72
CA GLN A 69 11.65 1.30 -20.80
C GLN A 69 11.83 2.28 -21.97
N PHE A 70 10.79 3.06 -22.29
CA PHE A 70 10.72 3.88 -23.51
C PHE A 70 10.65 5.40 -23.25
N VAL A 71 10.98 5.85 -22.02
CA VAL A 71 11.30 7.27 -21.79
C VAL A 71 12.47 7.68 -22.71
N PRO A 72 12.56 8.93 -23.19
CA PRO A 72 13.60 9.34 -24.15
C PRO A 72 15.04 9.00 -23.71
N ASP A 73 15.31 9.00 -22.40
CA ASP A 73 16.59 8.61 -21.80
C ASP A 73 16.59 7.17 -21.24
N GLY A 74 15.66 6.32 -21.69
CA GLY A 74 15.44 4.98 -21.13
C GLY A 74 16.38 3.92 -21.71
N PRO A 75 16.41 2.72 -21.12
CA PRO A 75 17.24 1.61 -21.61
C PRO A 75 16.79 1.08 -22.98
N HIS A 76 15.57 1.36 -23.47
CA HIS A 76 15.04 0.85 -24.74
C HIS A 76 15.24 -0.67 -24.91
N LEU A 77 14.97 -1.43 -23.83
CA LEU A 77 15.19 -2.89 -23.73
C LEU A 77 16.66 -3.34 -23.73
N LYS A 78 17.62 -2.42 -23.67
CA LYS A 78 19.04 -2.71 -23.50
C LYS A 78 19.37 -2.86 -22.01
N LEU A 79 19.76 -4.06 -21.60
CA LEU A 79 20.08 -4.37 -20.20
C LEU A 79 21.54 -4.08 -19.85
N TYR A 80 22.44 -4.38 -20.79
CA TYR A 80 23.87 -4.29 -20.55
C TYR A 80 24.57 -3.59 -21.73
N ASN A 81 25.41 -2.62 -21.40
CA ASN A 81 26.26 -1.98 -22.38
C ASN A 81 27.59 -2.72 -22.46
N TYR A 82 27.70 -3.65 -23.42
CA TYR A 82 28.90 -4.45 -23.64
C TYR A 82 30.14 -3.61 -24.01
N GLU A 83 29.96 -2.42 -24.59
CA GLU A 83 31.07 -1.52 -24.94
C GLU A 83 31.67 -0.86 -23.70
N LYS A 84 30.82 -0.43 -22.76
CA LYS A 84 31.24 0.26 -21.53
C LYS A 84 31.38 -0.67 -20.31
N LYS A 85 31.12 -1.98 -20.49
CA LYS A 85 31.13 -3.02 -19.46
C LYS A 85 30.35 -2.63 -18.18
N HIS A 86 29.22 -1.95 -18.35
CA HIS A 86 28.35 -1.56 -17.24
C HIS A 86 26.89 -1.87 -17.53
N TRP A 87 26.11 -1.99 -16.45
CA TRP A 87 24.66 -2.08 -16.52
C TRP A 87 24.06 -0.78 -17.05
N ASP A 88 23.15 -0.89 -18.00
CA ASP A 88 22.50 0.26 -18.61
C ASP A 88 21.24 0.59 -17.81
N HIS A 89 21.18 1.78 -17.20
CA HIS A 89 20.01 2.26 -16.46
C HIS A 89 19.43 1.23 -15.44
N LEU A 90 20.30 0.67 -14.59
CA LEU A 90 19.96 -0.39 -13.63
C LEU A 90 18.74 -0.06 -12.75
N MET A 91 18.56 1.21 -12.39
CA MET A 91 17.42 1.67 -11.57
C MET A 91 16.08 1.51 -12.30
N ASN A 92 16.04 1.84 -13.60
CA ASN A 92 14.84 1.67 -14.42
C ASN A 92 14.47 0.18 -14.56
N TRP A 93 15.47 -0.71 -14.63
CA TRP A 93 15.25 -2.15 -14.63
C TRP A 93 14.73 -2.68 -13.28
N GLN A 94 15.19 -2.09 -12.17
CA GLN A 94 14.61 -2.39 -10.85
C GLN A 94 13.13 -1.99 -10.81
N HIS A 95 12.77 -0.77 -11.24
CA HIS A 95 11.36 -0.35 -11.30
C HIS A 95 10.52 -1.21 -12.25
N ALA A 96 11.06 -1.57 -13.42
CA ALA A 96 10.39 -2.46 -14.37
C ALA A 96 10.09 -3.83 -13.72
N THR A 97 11.01 -4.36 -12.91
CA THR A 97 10.80 -5.61 -12.16
C THR A 97 9.70 -5.45 -11.11
N MET A 98 9.68 -4.35 -10.36
CA MET A 98 8.60 -4.06 -9.42
C MET A 98 7.24 -4.01 -10.12
N TYR A 99 7.13 -3.27 -11.24
CA TYR A 99 5.90 -3.20 -12.03
C TYR A 99 5.47 -4.58 -12.54
N LEU A 100 6.41 -5.43 -12.98
CA LEU A 100 6.12 -6.79 -13.42
C LEU A 100 5.40 -7.60 -12.33
N PHE A 101 5.86 -7.54 -11.07
CA PHE A 101 5.22 -8.26 -9.97
C PHE A 101 3.84 -7.72 -9.62
N TYR A 102 3.63 -6.40 -9.69
CA TYR A 102 2.27 -5.83 -9.58
C TYR A 102 1.37 -6.23 -10.74
N GLY A 103 1.92 -6.36 -11.94
CA GLY A 103 1.21 -6.87 -13.12
C GLY A 103 0.77 -8.31 -12.95
N ILE A 104 1.68 -9.19 -12.48
CA ILE A 104 1.36 -10.58 -12.15
C ILE A 104 0.28 -10.65 -11.06
N SER A 105 0.38 -9.81 -10.01
CA SER A 105 -0.68 -9.73 -9.00
C SER A 105 -2.03 -9.33 -9.60
N GLY A 106 -2.07 -8.36 -10.52
CA GLY A 106 -3.30 -7.99 -11.22
C GLY A 106 -3.87 -9.12 -12.08
N LEU A 107 -3.01 -9.85 -12.81
CA LEU A 107 -3.43 -11.02 -13.59
C LEU A 107 -3.99 -12.14 -12.70
N VAL A 108 -3.36 -12.41 -11.55
CA VAL A 108 -3.86 -13.39 -10.59
C VAL A 108 -5.21 -12.96 -10.00
N ASP A 109 -5.42 -11.67 -9.73
CA ASP A 109 -6.74 -11.14 -9.31
C ASP A 109 -7.81 -11.40 -10.39
N ILE A 110 -7.49 -11.14 -11.67
CA ILE A 110 -8.40 -11.38 -12.81
C ILE A 110 -8.76 -12.86 -12.91
N VAL A 111 -7.77 -13.75 -12.84
CA VAL A 111 -8.00 -15.20 -12.97
C VAL A 111 -8.76 -15.73 -11.74
N ALA A 112 -8.39 -15.33 -10.53
CA ALA A 112 -9.00 -15.81 -9.29
C ALA A 112 -10.45 -15.32 -9.09
N HIS A 113 -10.81 -14.15 -9.62
CA HIS A 113 -12.16 -13.60 -9.50
C HIS A 113 -13.00 -13.73 -10.78
N GLY A 114 -12.38 -13.96 -11.93
CA GLY A 114 -13.07 -14.19 -13.21
C GLY A 114 -13.28 -15.67 -13.55
N THR A 115 -12.47 -16.56 -12.98
CA THR A 115 -12.53 -18.00 -13.23
C THR A 115 -12.45 -18.78 -11.91
N ASN A 116 -12.73 -20.09 -11.96
CA ASN A 116 -12.51 -20.99 -10.81
C ASN A 116 -11.15 -21.71 -10.86
N ALA A 117 -10.22 -21.25 -11.72
CA ALA A 117 -8.94 -21.94 -11.95
C ALA A 117 -7.93 -21.77 -10.82
N LEU A 118 -8.03 -20.69 -10.04
CA LEU A 118 -7.12 -20.40 -8.93
C LEU A 118 -7.88 -20.24 -7.61
N PRO A 119 -7.33 -20.74 -6.49
CA PRO A 119 -7.91 -20.49 -5.20
C PRO A 119 -7.80 -18.99 -4.88
N VAL A 120 -8.88 -18.45 -4.32
CA VAL A 120 -8.96 -17.02 -4.02
C VAL A 120 -7.83 -16.56 -3.09
N ALA A 121 -7.21 -17.44 -2.31
CA ALA A 121 -6.04 -17.11 -1.48
C ALA A 121 -4.83 -16.56 -2.27
N MET A 122 -4.69 -16.92 -3.55
CA MET A 122 -3.57 -16.49 -4.39
C MET A 122 -3.57 -14.98 -4.67
N ASP A 123 -4.75 -14.33 -4.62
CA ASP A 123 -4.89 -12.89 -4.82
C ASP A 123 -4.07 -12.09 -3.78
N ARG A 124 -4.24 -12.40 -2.50
CA ARG A 124 -3.50 -11.80 -1.39
C ARG A 124 -2.06 -12.26 -1.37
N MET A 125 -1.77 -13.52 -1.68
CA MET A 125 -0.39 -14.01 -1.70
C MET A 125 0.47 -13.27 -2.74
N MET A 126 -0.04 -13.09 -3.97
CA MET A 126 0.71 -12.37 -5.00
C MET A 126 0.79 -10.87 -4.73
N LEU A 127 -0.26 -10.26 -4.19
CA LEU A 127 -0.21 -8.86 -3.77
C LEU A 127 0.83 -8.65 -2.64
N SER A 128 0.91 -9.57 -1.68
CA SER A 128 1.92 -9.51 -0.62
C SER A 128 3.33 -9.61 -1.18
N LEU A 129 3.54 -10.51 -2.15
CA LEU A 129 4.84 -10.68 -2.79
C LEU A 129 5.25 -9.43 -3.58
N ALA A 130 4.31 -8.81 -4.31
CA ALA A 130 4.57 -7.57 -5.05
C ALA A 130 4.99 -6.43 -4.11
N VAL A 131 4.25 -6.21 -3.02
CA VAL A 131 4.59 -5.18 -2.01
C VAL A 131 5.90 -5.50 -1.29
N PHE A 132 6.19 -6.78 -1.05
CA PHE A 132 7.47 -7.18 -0.47
C PHE A 132 8.65 -6.86 -1.40
N ILE A 133 8.52 -7.15 -2.69
CA ILE A 133 9.54 -6.86 -3.71
C ILE A 133 9.73 -5.35 -3.88
N GLU A 134 8.66 -4.55 -3.80
CA GLU A 134 8.75 -3.09 -3.70
C GLU A 134 9.63 -2.67 -2.51
N GLY A 135 9.40 -3.24 -1.33
CA GLY A 135 10.21 -2.96 -0.14
C GLY A 135 11.69 -3.29 -0.34
N PHE A 136 11.99 -4.45 -0.94
CA PHE A 136 13.37 -4.82 -1.29
C PHE A 136 14.01 -3.84 -2.25
N LEU A 137 13.28 -3.39 -3.28
CA LEU A 137 13.77 -2.38 -4.21
C LEU A 137 14.18 -1.10 -3.47
N PHE A 138 13.33 -0.61 -2.56
CA PHE A 138 13.63 0.59 -1.78
C PHE A 138 14.84 0.43 -0.85
N CYS A 139 15.12 -0.77 -0.32
CA CYS A 139 16.34 -1.02 0.45
C CYS A 139 17.60 -0.75 -0.38
N TYR A 140 17.61 -1.17 -1.65
CA TYR A 140 18.75 -0.99 -2.53
C TYR A 140 18.76 0.37 -3.23
N HIS A 141 17.60 1.03 -3.37
CA HIS A 141 17.45 2.37 -3.95
C HIS A 141 18.21 3.47 -3.17
N LEU A 142 18.46 3.26 -1.88
CA LEU A 142 19.04 4.27 -0.98
C LEU A 142 20.58 4.26 -0.93
N HIS A 143 21.23 3.32 -1.60
CA HIS A 143 22.69 3.24 -1.58
C HIS A 143 23.32 4.50 -2.22
N GLY A 144 24.14 5.20 -1.43
CA GLY A 144 24.88 6.40 -1.88
C GLY A 144 24.12 7.73 -1.79
N ARG A 145 22.95 7.78 -1.14
CA ARG A 145 22.21 9.03 -0.89
C ARG A 145 22.64 9.71 0.41
N ALA A 146 22.32 11.00 0.55
CA ALA A 146 22.56 11.77 1.77
C ALA A 146 21.84 11.14 2.97
N MET A 147 22.45 11.16 4.17
CA MET A 147 21.91 10.46 5.35
C MET A 147 20.46 10.84 5.70
N LEU A 148 20.05 12.08 5.45
CA LEU A 148 18.68 12.52 5.69
C LEU A 148 17.67 11.83 4.76
N ASP A 149 18.04 11.66 3.49
CA ASP A 149 17.23 10.96 2.48
C ASP A 149 17.05 9.48 2.88
N VAL A 150 18.12 8.86 3.40
CA VAL A 150 18.11 7.48 3.90
C VAL A 150 17.14 7.32 5.08
N HIS A 151 17.20 8.18 6.11
CA HIS A 151 16.32 8.06 7.28
C HIS A 151 14.85 8.23 6.94
N VAL A 152 14.52 9.18 6.04
CA VAL A 152 13.14 9.44 5.63
C VAL A 152 12.57 8.25 4.83
N HIS A 153 13.39 7.61 3.99
CA HIS A 153 12.96 6.42 3.27
C HIS A 153 12.96 5.14 4.14
N GLN A 154 13.77 5.06 5.19
CA GLN A 154 13.69 3.96 6.17
C GLN A 154 12.33 3.91 6.87
N LEU A 155 11.73 5.07 7.18
CA LEU A 155 10.36 5.13 7.72
C LEU A 155 9.31 4.59 6.74
N LEU A 156 9.51 4.84 5.44
CA LEU A 156 8.67 4.29 4.38
C LEU A 156 8.79 2.76 4.29
N LEU A 157 9.99 2.20 4.46
CA LEU A 157 10.20 0.75 4.46
C LEU A 157 9.38 0.04 5.55
N PHE A 158 9.25 0.63 6.75
CA PHE A 158 8.40 0.04 7.79
C PHE A 158 6.93 -0.01 7.37
N ALA A 159 6.42 1.01 6.67
CA ALA A 159 5.06 1.00 6.16
C ALA A 159 4.88 -0.08 5.07
N ILE A 160 5.83 -0.20 4.15
CA ILE A 160 5.79 -1.19 3.05
C ILE A 160 5.87 -2.62 3.58
N PHE A 161 6.88 -2.94 4.40
CA PHE A 161 7.01 -4.28 4.98
C PHE A 161 5.86 -4.62 5.93
N GLY A 162 5.38 -3.63 6.69
CA GLY A 162 4.17 -3.77 7.49
C GLY A 162 2.94 -4.09 6.63
N ALA A 163 2.77 -3.41 5.49
CA ALA A 163 1.68 -3.67 4.56
C ALA A 163 1.80 -5.07 3.95
N ALA A 164 2.99 -5.47 3.49
CA ALA A 164 3.25 -6.82 2.99
C ALA A 164 2.90 -7.89 4.02
N ALA A 165 3.36 -7.75 5.27
CA ALA A 165 3.03 -8.67 6.35
C ALA A 165 1.52 -8.72 6.63
N CYS A 166 0.83 -7.57 6.63
CA CYS A 166 -0.63 -7.53 6.81
C CYS A 166 -1.36 -8.27 5.68
N ILE A 167 -0.95 -8.05 4.42
CA ILE A 167 -1.54 -8.75 3.26
C ILE A 167 -1.29 -10.26 3.37
N PHE A 168 -0.08 -10.68 3.76
CA PHE A 168 0.23 -12.08 3.95
C PHE A 168 -0.65 -12.73 5.01
N LEU A 169 -0.87 -12.04 6.14
CA LEU A 169 -1.79 -12.53 7.17
C LEU A 169 -3.24 -12.62 6.70
N GLU A 170 -3.68 -11.79 5.73
CA GLU A 170 -5.01 -11.90 5.12
C GLU A 170 -5.21 -13.20 4.32
N VAL A 171 -4.12 -13.88 3.91
CA VAL A 171 -4.20 -15.21 3.26
C VAL A 171 -4.83 -16.23 4.22
N PHE A 172 -4.44 -16.19 5.50
CA PHE A 172 -4.93 -17.10 6.54
C PHE A 172 -6.20 -16.58 7.23
N PHE A 173 -6.25 -15.27 7.51
CA PHE A 173 -7.33 -14.63 8.28
C PHE A 173 -8.26 -13.79 7.39
N ARG A 174 -8.78 -14.40 6.33
CA ARG A 174 -9.55 -13.71 5.29
C ARG A 174 -10.84 -13.09 5.85
N GLY A 175 -11.06 -11.80 5.55
CA GLY A 175 -12.25 -11.05 5.99
C GLY A 175 -12.15 -10.46 7.39
N SER A 176 -10.96 -10.49 8.01
CA SER A 176 -10.67 -9.67 9.19
C SER A 176 -10.63 -8.20 8.80
N ILE A 177 -11.66 -7.46 9.19
CA ILE A 177 -11.71 -6.00 8.98
C ILE A 177 -10.52 -5.27 9.61
N VAL A 178 -9.89 -5.84 10.65
CA VAL A 178 -8.71 -5.24 11.28
C VAL A 178 -7.51 -5.27 10.34
N LEU A 179 -7.24 -6.42 9.71
CA LEU A 179 -6.15 -6.55 8.74
C LEU A 179 -6.43 -5.70 7.49
N GLU A 180 -7.66 -5.74 6.98
CA GLU A 180 -8.07 -4.98 5.80
C GLU A 180 -7.92 -3.45 6.04
N MET A 181 -8.30 -2.95 7.22
CA MET A 181 -8.14 -1.53 7.61
C MET A 181 -6.68 -1.16 7.90
N LEU A 182 -5.92 -2.05 8.53
CA LEU A 182 -4.49 -1.82 8.82
C LEU A 182 -3.70 -1.70 7.52
N ARG A 183 -3.86 -2.66 6.60
CA ARG A 183 -3.29 -2.61 5.25
C ARG A 183 -3.67 -1.33 4.51
N THR A 184 -4.95 -0.95 4.58
CA THR A 184 -5.44 0.30 3.97
C THR A 184 -4.73 1.52 4.55
N SER A 185 -4.59 1.59 5.87
CA SER A 185 -3.93 2.70 6.56
C SER A 185 -2.45 2.79 6.19
N LEU A 186 -1.76 1.65 6.11
CA LEU A 186 -0.36 1.57 5.69
C LEU A 186 -0.17 1.98 4.22
N CYS A 187 -1.10 1.63 3.34
CA CYS A 187 -1.07 2.06 1.94
C CYS A 187 -1.28 3.59 1.79
N ILE A 188 -2.24 4.17 2.52
CA ILE A 188 -2.44 5.63 2.55
C ILE A 188 -1.21 6.32 3.13
N LEU A 189 -0.61 5.75 4.17
CA LEU A 189 0.60 6.25 4.78
C LEU A 189 1.77 6.23 3.78
N GLN A 190 1.98 5.12 3.08
CA GLN A 190 2.97 5.01 2.00
C GLN A 190 2.76 6.06 0.91
N GLY A 191 1.53 6.22 0.41
CA GLY A 191 1.21 7.20 -0.63
C GLY A 191 1.37 8.66 -0.20
N SER A 192 0.89 9.01 0.99
CA SER A 192 1.06 10.36 1.56
C SER A 192 2.53 10.67 1.86
N TRP A 193 3.30 9.66 2.26
CA TRP A 193 4.73 9.80 2.49
C TRP A 193 5.49 10.13 1.21
N PHE A 194 5.21 9.43 0.11
CA PHE A 194 5.80 9.77 -1.20
C PHE A 194 5.55 11.23 -1.61
N TRP A 195 4.34 11.73 -1.38
CA TRP A 195 4.02 13.15 -1.62
C TRP A 195 4.83 14.09 -0.72
N GLN A 196 4.99 13.73 0.55
CA GLN A 196 5.77 14.51 1.52
C GLN A 196 7.26 14.53 1.16
N VAL A 197 7.84 13.39 0.78
CA VAL A 197 9.25 13.27 0.33
C VAL A 197 9.49 14.01 -0.99
N GLY A 198 8.54 13.92 -1.92
CA GLY A 198 8.58 14.65 -3.18
C GLY A 198 8.60 16.17 -2.95
N ASN A 199 7.66 16.68 -2.16
CA ASN A 199 7.62 18.10 -1.79
C ASN A 199 8.86 18.52 -1.02
N PHE A 200 9.34 17.70 -0.08
CA PHE A 200 10.55 17.97 0.68
C PHE A 200 11.79 18.11 -0.23
N SER A 201 11.93 17.23 -1.22
CA SER A 201 13.01 17.31 -2.21
C SER A 201 12.97 18.60 -3.03
N ALA A 202 11.78 19.22 -3.21
CA ALA A 202 11.61 20.52 -3.85
C ALA A 202 11.85 21.72 -2.90
N PHE A 203 11.55 21.57 -1.61
CA PHE A 203 11.62 22.65 -0.60
C PHE A 203 12.94 22.74 0.19
N VAL A 204 13.81 21.72 0.15
CA VAL A 204 15.11 21.66 0.86
C VAL A 204 16.13 22.72 0.43
N SER A 205 15.76 23.68 -0.42
CA SER A 205 16.52 24.91 -0.57
C SER A 205 16.35 25.91 0.60
N SER A 206 15.46 25.69 1.59
CA SER A 206 15.06 26.77 2.51
C SER A 206 14.73 26.45 3.99
N SER A 207 14.80 25.22 4.53
CA SER A 207 14.30 24.97 5.92
C SER A 207 15.00 23.86 6.73
N SER A 208 14.96 24.00 8.06
CA SER A 208 15.65 23.15 9.05
C SER A 208 15.07 21.72 9.15
N PRO A 209 15.89 20.66 8.98
CA PRO A 209 15.41 19.27 8.82
C PRO A 209 14.75 18.64 10.05
N LYS A 210 15.02 19.15 11.27
CA LYS A 210 14.53 18.57 12.54
C LYS A 210 13.03 18.76 12.77
N LEU A 211 12.47 19.92 12.41
CA LEU A 211 11.05 20.22 12.61
C LEU A 211 10.15 19.42 11.66
N VAL A 212 10.67 19.09 10.48
CA VAL A 212 9.98 18.33 9.45
C VAL A 212 9.86 16.85 9.84
N ILE A 213 10.93 16.22 10.31
CA ILE A 213 10.90 14.83 10.80
C ILE A 213 9.88 14.65 11.93
N LEU A 214 9.78 15.62 12.85
CA LEU A 214 8.79 15.58 13.93
C LEU A 214 7.34 15.67 13.43
N THR A 215 7.07 16.52 12.44
CA THR A 215 5.73 16.62 11.83
C THR A 215 5.37 15.35 11.06
N LEU A 216 6.33 14.79 10.32
CA LEU A 216 6.17 13.55 9.57
C LEU A 216 5.94 12.35 10.50
N CYS A 217 6.72 12.22 11.59
CA CYS A 217 6.50 11.20 12.61
C CYS A 217 5.14 11.33 13.30
N ARG A 218 4.67 12.55 13.58
CA ARG A 218 3.32 12.77 14.15
C ARG A 218 2.21 12.33 13.20
N CYS A 219 2.34 12.55 11.89
CA CYS A 219 1.41 12.04 10.89
C CYS A 219 1.43 10.50 10.80
N PHE A 220 2.63 9.91 10.85
CA PHE A 220 2.83 8.45 10.84
C PHE A 220 2.13 7.77 12.03
N THR A 221 2.32 8.31 13.24
CA THR A 221 1.64 7.81 14.45
C THR A 221 0.13 8.08 14.40
N GLY A 222 -0.31 9.23 13.88
CA GLY A 222 -1.73 9.55 13.76
C GLY A 222 -2.51 8.53 12.90
N PHE A 223 -1.96 8.13 11.74
CA PHE A 223 -2.60 7.20 10.81
C PHE A 223 -2.67 5.76 11.35
N ILE A 224 -1.63 5.29 12.05
CA ILE A 224 -1.61 3.92 12.62
C ILE A 224 -2.64 3.78 13.75
N TYR A 225 -2.84 4.81 14.58
CA TYR A 225 -3.73 4.74 15.74
C TYR A 225 -5.21 5.04 15.42
N MET A 226 -5.49 5.73 14.30
CA MET A 226 -6.85 6.12 13.90
C MET A 226 -7.85 4.93 13.75
N PRO A 227 -7.51 3.80 13.11
CA PRO A 227 -8.44 2.66 12.98
C PRO A 227 -8.70 1.92 14.30
N PHE A 228 -7.81 2.04 15.30
CA PHE A 228 -7.95 1.35 16.59
C PHE A 228 -8.73 2.16 17.64
N LYS A 229 -8.76 3.49 17.52
CA LYS A 229 -9.37 4.40 18.51
C LYS A 229 -10.86 4.10 18.75
N HIS A 230 -11.62 3.84 17.68
CA HIS A 230 -13.06 3.62 17.79
C HIS A 230 -13.43 2.22 18.31
N ARG A 231 -12.56 1.21 18.12
CA ARG A 231 -12.78 -0.15 18.64
C ARG A 231 -12.33 -0.26 20.10
N LEU A 232 -11.21 0.36 20.48
CA LEU A 232 -10.78 0.47 21.88
C LEU A 232 -11.85 1.17 22.73
N GLN A 233 -12.44 2.27 22.25
CA GLN A 233 -13.56 2.92 22.94
C GLN A 233 -14.79 2.02 23.10
N LYS A 234 -15.13 1.19 22.11
CA LYS A 234 -16.28 0.27 22.21
C LYS A 234 -16.01 -0.89 23.17
N THR A 235 -14.81 -1.47 23.14
CA THR A 235 -14.41 -2.57 24.03
C THR A 235 -14.29 -2.09 25.48
N TYR A 236 -13.69 -0.92 25.73
CA TYR A 236 -13.67 -0.32 27.06
C TYR A 236 -15.09 -0.02 27.58
N ARG A 237 -15.98 0.48 26.71
CA ARG A 237 -17.36 0.81 27.10
C ARG A 237 -18.23 -0.43 27.34
N SER A 238 -17.94 -1.57 26.72
CA SER A 238 -18.62 -2.83 27.06
C SER A 238 -18.09 -3.41 28.37
N SER A 239 -16.76 -3.44 28.57
CA SER A 239 -16.17 -3.89 29.83
C SER A 239 -16.58 -3.02 31.03
N PHE A 240 -16.71 -1.69 30.86
CA PHE A 240 -17.16 -0.81 31.94
C PHE A 240 -18.62 -1.05 32.32
N LYS A 241 -19.50 -1.31 31.35
CA LYS A 241 -20.91 -1.67 31.59
C LYS A 241 -21.08 -3.04 32.25
N GLU A 242 -20.14 -3.94 32.00
CA GLU A 242 -20.14 -5.29 32.59
C GLU A 242 -19.59 -5.29 34.02
N ILE A 243 -18.66 -4.38 34.33
CA ILE A 243 -18.23 -4.08 35.70
C ILE A 243 -19.34 -3.39 36.49
N GLU A 244 -20.03 -2.40 35.91
CA GLU A 244 -21.13 -1.67 36.57
C GLU A 244 -22.34 -2.56 36.90
N LYS A 245 -22.60 -3.60 36.10
CA LYS A 245 -23.65 -4.60 36.38
C LYS A 245 -23.31 -5.60 37.50
N ASN A 246 -22.03 -5.80 37.81
CA ASN A 246 -21.57 -6.80 38.76
C ASN A 246 -21.15 -6.21 40.11
N ILE A 247 -21.38 -4.92 40.36
CA ILE A 247 -21.20 -4.29 41.66
C ILE A 247 -22.55 -4.33 42.40
N PRO A 248 -22.75 -5.25 43.37
CA PRO A 248 -23.96 -5.22 44.19
C PRO A 248 -23.93 -3.97 45.06
N PHE A 249 -24.84 -3.05 44.79
CA PHE A 249 -25.13 -1.93 45.68
C PHE A 249 -25.78 -2.49 46.95
N LYS A 250 -24.97 -2.82 47.97
CA LYS A 250 -25.48 -2.96 49.34
C LYS A 250 -25.91 -1.57 49.80
N ARG A 251 -27.23 -1.34 49.82
CA ARG A 251 -27.84 -0.31 50.68
C ARG A 251 -27.76 -0.74 52.13
#